data_AF-A0A7Z9V182-F1
#
_entry.id   AF-A0A7Z9V182-F1
#
_cell.length_a   1.000
_cell.length_b   1.000
_cell.length_c   1.000
_cell.angle_alpha   90.00
_cell.angle_beta   90.00
_cell.angle_gamma   90.00
#
_symmetry.space_group_name_H-M   'P 1'
#
loop_
_entity.id
_entity.type
_entity.pdbx_description
1 polymer ?
#
loop_
_entity_poly.entity_id
_entity_poly.type
_entity_poly.pdbx_seq_one_letter_code
_entity_poly.pdbx_strand_id
1 'polypeptide(L)'
;MHQANRNSRDANNLLATAETGLNNISDLLAQMRELSVQAATDTLNDTDRASIDLEFQALKNELTRIASVTEHNGMNLLNGTYQTGTGEAEPVSLANNQNSLAAEAYNQDQPGIDPGSATPADDQRGHWRIQIGADNDVDSQHEFSIMNATDVGLETSRITTC
;
A
#
# COMPACT_ATOMS: atom_id res chain seq x y z
N MET A 1 10.04 10.17 18.65
CA MET A 1 10.16 11.58 18.19
C MET A 1 10.83 11.74 16.83
N HIS A 2 11.93 11.03 16.53
CA HIS A 2 12.69 11.23 15.27
C HIS A 2 11.89 11.03 13.97
N GLN A 3 11.03 9.99 13.89
CA GLN A 3 10.23 9.75 12.69
C GLN A 3 9.19 10.86 12.44
N ALA A 4 8.54 11.35 13.50
CA ALA A 4 7.58 12.45 13.39
C ALA A 4 8.24 13.73 12.86
N ASN A 5 9.45 14.05 13.33
CA ASN A 5 10.18 15.22 12.85
C ASN A 5 10.60 15.08 11.37
N ARG A 6 10.99 13.88 10.93
CA ARG A 6 11.26 13.60 9.51
C ARG A 6 10.00 13.75 8.66
N ASN A 7 8.89 13.13 9.08
CA ASN A 7 7.60 13.24 8.37
C ASN A 7 7.15 14.70 8.23
N SER A 8 7.31 15.54 9.26
CA SER A 8 6.99 16.97 9.18
C SER A 8 7.92 17.73 8.22
N ARG A 9 9.20 17.37 8.15
CA ARG A 9 10.15 17.98 7.20
C ARG A 9 9.81 17.58 5.76
N ASP A 10 9.46 16.33 5.52
CA ASP A 10 9.07 15.84 4.19
C ASP A 10 7.76 16.51 3.74
N ALA A 11 6.79 16.67 4.64
CA ALA A 11 5.57 17.43 4.37
C ALA A 11 5.85 18.92 4.04
N ASN A 12 6.77 19.56 4.75
CA ASN A 12 7.18 20.94 4.44
C ASN A 12 7.84 21.04 3.06
N ASN A 13 8.70 20.08 2.72
CA ASN A 13 9.38 20.06 1.42
C ASN A 13 8.35 19.86 0.28
N LEU A 14 7.41 18.94 0.46
CA LEU A 14 6.30 18.73 -0.48
C LEU A 14 5.48 20.01 -0.66
N LEU A 15 5.10 20.67 0.44
CA LEU A 15 4.32 21.90 0.39
C LEU A 15 5.09 23.03 -0.31
N ALA A 16 6.38 23.17 -0.07
CA ALA A 16 7.21 24.19 -0.73
C ALA A 16 7.30 23.97 -2.26
N THR A 17 7.42 22.72 -2.69
CA THR A 17 7.37 22.36 -4.13
C THR A 17 6.01 22.68 -4.73
N ALA A 18 4.92 22.32 -4.03
CA ALA A 18 3.56 22.63 -4.46
C ALA A 18 3.32 24.15 -4.54
N GLU A 19 3.76 24.92 -3.53
CA GLU A 19 3.63 26.37 -3.47
C GLU A 19 4.37 27.05 -4.62
N THR A 20 5.58 26.60 -4.92
CA THR A 20 6.34 27.13 -6.07
C THR A 20 5.61 26.86 -7.39
N GLY A 21 5.09 25.65 -7.59
CA GLY A 21 4.30 25.32 -8.78
C GLY A 21 3.03 26.15 -8.89
N LEU A 22 2.29 26.33 -7.79
CA LEU A 22 1.06 27.11 -7.73
C LEU A 22 1.30 28.60 -7.97
N ASN A 23 2.40 29.17 -7.48
CA ASN A 23 2.76 30.57 -7.75
C ASN A 23 2.96 30.80 -9.26
N ASN A 24 3.67 29.90 -9.95
CA ASN A 24 3.82 29.98 -11.41
C ASN A 24 2.47 29.85 -12.13
N ILE A 25 1.59 28.95 -11.66
CA ILE A 25 0.22 28.81 -12.20
C ILE A 25 -0.58 30.11 -12.01
N SER A 26 -0.49 30.73 -10.83
CA SER A 26 -1.16 32.00 -10.54
C SER A 26 -0.71 33.11 -11.49
N ASP A 27 0.60 33.23 -11.75
CA ASP A 27 1.16 34.23 -12.66
C ASP A 27 0.72 34.02 -14.12
N LEU A 28 0.61 32.76 -14.56
CA LEU A 28 0.06 32.43 -15.89
C LEU A 28 -1.42 32.77 -15.99
N LEU A 29 -2.21 32.48 -14.95
CA LEU A 29 -3.64 32.80 -14.93
C LEU A 29 -3.89 34.31 -14.96
N ALA A 30 -3.02 35.10 -14.30
CA ALA A 30 -3.08 36.56 -14.38
C ALA A 30 -2.86 37.06 -15.82
N GLN A 31 -1.88 36.50 -16.53
CA GLN A 31 -1.64 36.81 -17.96
C GLN A 31 -2.79 36.33 -18.86
N MET A 32 -3.32 35.12 -18.66
CA MET A 32 -4.48 34.63 -19.40
C MET A 32 -5.70 35.54 -19.21
N ARG A 33 -5.90 36.09 -18.00
CA ARG A 33 -6.94 37.08 -17.71
C ARG A 33 -6.70 38.38 -18.47
N GLU A 34 -5.45 38.86 -18.52
CA GLU A 34 -5.10 40.06 -19.28
C GLU A 34 -5.41 39.88 -20.77
N LEU A 35 -4.97 38.78 -21.37
CA LEU A 35 -5.28 38.43 -22.76
C LEU A 35 -6.79 38.31 -23.00
N SER A 36 -7.55 37.76 -22.05
CA SER A 36 -9.02 37.66 -22.15
C SER A 36 -9.68 39.04 -22.18
N VAL A 37 -9.19 40.00 -21.38
CA VAL A 37 -9.68 41.38 -21.39
C VAL A 37 -9.30 42.08 -22.70
N GLN A 38 -8.08 41.86 -23.20
CA GLN A 38 -7.66 42.38 -24.50
C GLN A 38 -8.53 41.82 -25.64
N ALA A 39 -8.83 40.52 -25.64
CA ALA A 39 -9.74 39.88 -26.59
C ALA A 39 -11.18 40.41 -26.50
N ALA A 40 -11.63 40.85 -25.32
CA ALA A 40 -12.97 41.41 -25.14
C ALA A 40 -13.11 42.84 -25.71
N THR A 41 -12.02 43.48 -26.15
CA THR A 41 -12.05 44.82 -26.72
C THR A 41 -12.64 44.80 -28.15
N ASP A 42 -13.65 45.62 -28.40
CA ASP A 42 -14.47 45.60 -29.63
C ASP A 42 -13.74 46.14 -30.88
N THR A 43 -12.63 46.86 -30.69
CA THR A 43 -11.87 47.49 -31.78
C THR A 43 -10.79 46.59 -32.41
N LEU A 44 -10.65 45.35 -31.94
CA LEU A 44 -9.67 44.40 -32.47
C LEU A 44 -10.13 43.79 -33.80
N ASN A 45 -9.21 43.69 -34.77
CA ASN A 45 -9.47 42.96 -36.01
C ASN A 45 -9.36 41.44 -35.80
N ASP A 46 -9.85 40.65 -36.76
CA ASP A 46 -9.86 39.17 -36.66
C ASP A 46 -8.46 38.55 -36.55
N THR A 47 -7.44 39.20 -37.12
CA THR A 47 -6.04 38.71 -37.07
C THR A 47 -5.43 38.91 -35.68
N ASP A 48 -5.73 40.03 -35.04
CA ASP A 48 -5.31 40.32 -33.67
C ASP A 48 -5.98 39.36 -32.69
N ARG A 49 -7.29 39.08 -32.89
CA ARG A 49 -8.03 38.08 -32.09
C ARG A 49 -7.42 36.69 -32.21
N ALA A 50 -7.06 36.28 -33.44
CA ALA A 50 -6.38 35.00 -33.67
C ALA A 50 -4.99 34.93 -33.01
N SER A 51 -4.26 36.05 -32.98
CA SER A 51 -2.94 36.12 -32.33
C SER A 51 -3.05 36.01 -30.80
N ILE A 52 -4.01 36.72 -30.19
CA ILE A 52 -4.29 36.61 -28.76
C ILE A 52 -4.73 35.19 -28.39
N ASP A 53 -5.58 34.56 -29.21
CA ASP A 53 -5.99 33.18 -28.97
C ASP A 53 -4.81 32.20 -29.04
N LEU A 54 -3.89 32.39 -29.98
CA LEU A 54 -2.68 31.58 -30.09
C LEU A 54 -1.79 31.70 -28.85
N GLU A 55 -1.64 32.91 -28.32
CA GLU A 55 -0.91 33.16 -27.07
C GLU A 55 -1.64 32.54 -25.87
N PHE A 56 -2.97 32.67 -25.80
CA PHE A 56 -3.78 32.05 -24.75
C PHE A 56 -3.66 30.51 -24.76
N GLN A 57 -3.66 29.89 -25.94
CA GLN A 57 -3.43 28.45 -26.09
C GLN A 57 -2.03 28.05 -25.65
N ALA A 58 -1.01 28.85 -25.95
CA ALA A 58 0.36 28.62 -25.49
C ALA A 58 0.44 28.66 -23.95
N LEU A 59 -0.18 29.66 -23.32
CA LEU A 59 -0.24 29.76 -21.85
C LEU A 59 -1.00 28.58 -21.23
N LYS A 60 -2.09 28.11 -21.84
CA LYS A 60 -2.81 26.92 -21.40
C LYS A 60 -1.94 25.65 -21.45
N ASN A 61 -1.14 25.50 -22.51
CA ASN A 61 -0.21 24.38 -22.63
C ASN A 61 0.87 24.45 -21.56
N GLU A 62 1.41 25.65 -21.31
CA GLU A 62 2.41 25.87 -20.27
C GLU A 62 1.87 25.62 -18.86
N LEU A 63 0.62 26.04 -18.59
CA LEU A 63 -0.11 25.74 -17.37
C LEU A 63 -0.21 24.21 -17.16
N THR A 64 -0.61 23.49 -18.20
CA THR A 64 -0.74 22.02 -18.14
C THR A 64 0.62 21.36 -17.92
N ARG A 65 1.69 21.89 -18.52
CA ARG A 65 3.07 21.41 -18.33
C ARG A 65 3.55 21.63 -16.90
N ILE A 66 3.35 22.82 -16.32
CA ILE A 66 3.75 23.09 -14.93
C ILE A 66 2.99 22.18 -13.97
N ALA A 67 1.69 21.98 -14.20
CA ALA A 67 0.88 21.06 -13.42
C ALA A 67 1.41 19.61 -13.48
N SER A 68 1.95 19.18 -14.63
CA SER A 68 2.46 17.82 -14.85
C SER A 68 3.93 17.60 -14.47
N VAL A 69 4.75 18.65 -14.34
CA VAL A 69 6.15 18.54 -13.89
C VAL A 69 6.31 18.86 -12.40
N THR A 70 5.29 19.42 -11.75
CA THR A 70 5.33 19.68 -10.31
C THR A 70 5.12 18.38 -9.55
N GLU A 71 6.23 17.71 -9.27
CA GLU A 71 6.27 16.43 -8.57
C GLU A 71 7.13 16.47 -7.31
N HIS A 72 6.81 15.61 -6.36
CA HIS A 72 7.65 15.34 -5.20
C HIS A 72 7.79 13.82 -5.03
N ASN A 73 9.02 13.31 -5.03
CA ASN A 73 9.33 11.89 -4.95
C ASN A 73 8.55 11.03 -5.99
N GLY A 74 8.43 11.53 -7.23
CA GLY A 74 7.73 10.84 -8.32
C GLY A 74 6.20 10.89 -8.23
N MET A 75 5.63 11.62 -7.27
CA MET A 75 4.19 11.88 -7.18
C MET A 75 3.89 13.27 -7.71
N ASN A 76 3.05 13.35 -8.74
CA ASN A 76 2.52 14.61 -9.22
C ASN A 76 1.64 15.26 -8.17
N LEU A 77 1.83 16.56 -7.94
CA LEU A 77 1.11 17.29 -6.90
C LEU A 77 -0.07 18.11 -7.46
N LEU A 78 0.04 18.60 -8.70
CA LEU A 78 -0.84 19.66 -9.23
C LEU A 78 -1.65 19.26 -10.47
N ASN A 79 -1.48 18.04 -11.00
CA ASN A 79 -2.19 17.55 -12.20
C ASN A 79 -3.56 16.90 -11.91
N GLY A 80 -4.00 16.88 -10.63
CA GLY A 80 -5.24 16.23 -10.19
C GLY A 80 -5.15 14.72 -9.92
N THR A 81 -4.01 14.07 -10.18
CA THR A 81 -3.80 12.64 -9.85
C THR A 81 -3.31 12.43 -8.42
N TYR A 82 -3.03 13.50 -7.68
CA TYR A 82 -2.69 13.43 -6.25
C TYR A 82 -3.94 13.06 -5.45
N GLN A 83 -4.32 11.79 -5.47
CA GLN A 83 -5.37 11.27 -4.61
C GLN A 83 -4.80 11.11 -3.20
N THR A 84 -5.29 11.96 -2.28
CA THR A 84 -5.31 11.62 -0.85
C THR A 84 -5.88 10.22 -0.73
N GLY A 85 -5.22 9.33 0.03
CA GLY A 85 -5.58 7.91 0.17
C GLY A 85 -6.95 7.63 0.81
N THR A 86 -8.03 8.22 0.30
CA THR A 86 -9.39 7.71 0.35
C THR A 86 -9.57 6.88 -0.92
N GLY A 87 -9.41 5.57 -0.75
CA GLY A 87 -9.27 4.63 -1.84
C GLY A 87 -10.41 4.66 -2.86
N GLU A 88 -10.08 5.14 -4.05
CA GLU A 88 -10.65 4.65 -5.31
C GLU A 88 -9.52 4.04 -6.15
N ALA A 89 -8.70 3.22 -5.50
CA ALA A 89 -7.85 2.25 -6.19
C ALA A 89 -8.58 0.92 -6.19
N GLU A 90 -9.24 0.64 -7.32
CA GLU A 90 -9.83 -0.65 -7.74
C GLU A 90 -10.99 -1.19 -6.87
N PRO A 91 -12.07 -1.74 -7.47
CA PRO A 91 -12.87 -2.70 -6.72
C PRO A 91 -11.90 -3.78 -6.26
N VAL A 92 -11.76 -3.97 -4.95
CA VAL A 92 -11.13 -5.17 -4.40
C VAL A 92 -11.90 -6.34 -4.99
N SER A 93 -11.38 -6.91 -6.08
CA SER A 93 -11.83 -8.18 -6.58
C SER A 93 -11.33 -9.17 -5.55
N LEU A 94 -12.13 -9.35 -4.50
CA LEU A 94 -12.22 -10.59 -3.75
C LEU A 94 -12.75 -11.64 -4.74
N ALA A 95 -11.99 -11.91 -5.80
CA ALA A 95 -12.14 -13.12 -6.56
C ALA A 95 -11.86 -14.22 -5.54
N ASN A 96 -12.93 -14.90 -5.13
CA ASN A 96 -12.89 -16.07 -4.28
C ASN A 96 -11.91 -17.07 -4.89
N ASN A 97 -10.63 -16.99 -4.53
CA ASN A 97 -9.69 -18.08 -4.73
C ASN A 97 -9.88 -19.12 -3.62
N GLN A 98 -11.14 -19.46 -3.31
CA GLN A 98 -11.45 -20.60 -2.47
C GLN A 98 -11.06 -21.94 -3.14
N ASN A 99 -10.35 -21.96 -4.27
CA ASN A 99 -9.87 -23.21 -4.86
C ASN A 99 -8.72 -23.05 -5.88
N SER A 100 -7.48 -22.88 -5.42
CA SER A 100 -6.28 -23.25 -6.23
C SER A 100 -5.02 -23.49 -5.38
N LEU A 101 -5.17 -24.20 -4.25
CA LEU A 101 -4.06 -24.89 -3.56
C LEU A 101 -4.53 -26.27 -3.06
N ALA A 102 -5.13 -27.05 -3.96
CA ALA A 102 -5.19 -28.50 -3.79
C ALA A 102 -3.94 -29.11 -4.46
N ALA A 103 -3.31 -30.04 -3.74
CA ALA A 103 -2.20 -30.92 -4.14
C ALA A 103 -0.75 -30.45 -3.84
N GLU A 104 -0.35 -30.71 -2.59
CA GLU A 104 0.87 -31.40 -2.16
C GLU A 104 2.15 -31.36 -3.03
N ALA A 105 3.21 -30.70 -2.51
CA ALA A 105 4.54 -31.30 -2.31
C ALA A 105 5.48 -30.28 -1.62
N TYR A 106 5.24 -29.99 -0.34
CA TYR A 106 6.34 -29.52 0.51
C TYR A 106 7.16 -30.77 0.85
N ASN A 107 8.34 -30.91 0.24
CA ASN A 107 9.32 -31.93 0.58
C ASN A 107 9.78 -31.71 2.02
N GLN A 108 9.11 -32.37 2.96
CA GLN A 108 9.66 -32.66 4.25
C GLN A 108 10.66 -33.80 4.07
N ASP A 109 11.95 -33.47 3.92
CA ASP A 109 13.00 -34.33 4.45
C ASP A 109 12.87 -34.32 5.98
N GLN A 110 11.81 -34.96 6.49
CA GLN A 110 11.73 -35.38 7.88
C GLN A 110 12.31 -36.80 7.97
N PRO A 111 13.27 -37.04 8.87
CA PRO A 111 13.82 -38.36 9.06
C PRO A 111 12.75 -39.24 9.72
N GLY A 112 12.31 -40.29 9.01
CA GLY A 112 11.69 -41.47 9.62
C GLY A 112 10.19 -41.69 9.43
N ILE A 113 9.68 -41.71 8.20
CA ILE A 113 8.37 -42.34 7.91
C ILE A 113 8.50 -43.23 6.66
N ASP A 114 8.28 -44.54 6.82
CA ASP A 114 8.32 -45.52 5.73
C ASP A 114 7.17 -45.31 4.73
N PRO A 115 7.42 -45.42 3.40
CA PRO A 115 6.49 -44.99 2.36
C PRO A 115 5.30 -45.93 2.09
N GLY A 116 4.87 -46.73 3.08
CA GLY A 116 4.03 -47.91 2.85
C GLY A 116 2.59 -47.92 3.41
N SER A 117 2.15 -46.95 4.22
CA SER A 117 0.90 -47.16 4.99
C SER A 117 0.02 -45.92 5.25
N ALA A 118 -0.07 -44.98 4.31
CA ALA A 118 -1.06 -43.92 4.41
C ALA A 118 -2.47 -44.45 4.06
N THR A 119 -3.24 -44.92 5.05
CA THR A 119 -4.70 -45.04 4.91
C THR A 119 -5.33 -43.64 5.03
N PRO A 120 -6.11 -43.18 4.04
CA PRO A 120 -6.71 -41.85 4.08
C PRO A 120 -7.99 -41.85 4.92
N ALA A 121 -7.84 -41.78 6.23
CA ALA A 121 -8.85 -41.33 7.19
C ALA A 121 -8.19 -41.31 8.56
N ASP A 122 -7.81 -40.12 9.06
CA ASP A 122 -7.94 -39.79 10.48
C ASP A 122 -7.77 -38.27 10.68
N ASP A 123 -8.93 -37.64 10.92
CA ASP A 123 -9.24 -36.38 11.57
C ASP A 123 -8.48 -35.08 11.23
N GLN A 124 -9.17 -34.25 10.45
CA GLN A 124 -8.93 -32.82 10.21
C GLN A 124 -9.11 -31.92 11.47
N ARG A 125 -8.72 -32.39 12.66
CA ARG A 125 -8.68 -31.56 13.87
C ARG A 125 -7.29 -30.92 13.91
N GLY A 126 -7.22 -29.63 13.57
CA GLY A 126 -5.97 -28.87 13.55
C GLY A 126 -5.15 -29.07 14.83
N HIS A 127 -3.96 -29.65 14.68
CA HIS A 127 -3.00 -29.83 15.76
C HIS A 127 -2.29 -28.49 16.02
N TRP A 128 -2.49 -27.90 17.20
CA TRP A 128 -1.70 -26.76 17.64
C TRP A 128 -0.37 -27.27 18.21
N ARG A 129 0.73 -27.00 17.50
CA ARG A 129 2.08 -27.21 18.04
C ARG A 129 2.46 -25.97 18.84
N ILE A 130 2.58 -26.10 20.16
CA ILE A 130 3.18 -25.05 21.00
C ILE A 130 4.65 -25.43 21.21
N GLN A 131 5.55 -24.64 20.63
CA GLN A 131 6.99 -24.76 20.86
C GLN A 131 7.34 -23.92 22.10
N ILE A 132 7.62 -24.57 23.25
CA ILE A 132 8.21 -23.90 24.42
C ILE A 132 9.68 -24.29 24.45
N GLY A 133 10.58 -23.35 24.18
CA GLY A 133 12.01 -23.51 24.46
C GLY A 133 12.44 -22.35 25.34
N ALA A 134 13.06 -22.65 26.48
CA ALA A 134 13.83 -21.62 27.20
C ALA A 134 15.27 -21.55 26.66
N ASP A 135 15.86 -22.68 26.24
CA ASP A 135 17.15 -22.80 25.54
C ASP A 135 17.21 -24.19 24.85
N ASN A 136 17.96 -24.36 23.75
CA ASN A 136 18.18 -25.68 23.11
C ASN A 136 19.21 -26.53 23.90
N ASP A 137 18.99 -26.72 25.20
CA ASP A 137 19.87 -27.48 26.09
C ASP A 137 19.27 -28.86 26.40
N VAL A 138 20.08 -29.91 26.25
CA VAL A 138 19.67 -31.33 26.39
C VAL A 138 19.31 -31.70 27.83
N ASP A 139 19.66 -30.86 28.80
CA ASP A 139 19.34 -31.07 30.23
C ASP A 139 18.17 -30.20 30.72
N SER A 140 17.61 -29.33 29.87
CA SER A 140 16.49 -28.44 30.22
C SER A 140 15.13 -29.11 29.96
N GLN A 141 14.70 -29.99 30.87
CA GLN A 141 13.39 -30.65 30.79
C GLN A 141 12.26 -29.71 31.28
N HIS A 142 11.35 -29.33 30.38
CA HIS A 142 10.10 -28.65 30.74
C HIS A 142 8.99 -29.70 30.93
N GLU A 143 8.43 -29.82 32.14
CA GLU A 143 7.32 -30.74 32.44
C GLU A 143 5.97 -30.06 32.15
N PHE A 144 5.19 -30.62 31.22
CA PHE A 144 3.83 -30.16 30.94
C PHE A 144 2.82 -31.22 31.40
N SER A 145 1.87 -30.82 32.27
CA SER A 145 0.83 -31.69 32.80
C SER A 145 -0.53 -31.27 32.25
N ILE A 146 -1.19 -32.15 31.52
CA ILE A 146 -2.57 -31.96 31.07
C ILE A 146 -3.50 -32.70 32.03
N MET A 147 -4.44 -31.99 32.66
CA MET A 147 -5.52 -32.59 33.44
C MET A 147 -6.70 -32.86 32.51
N ASN A 148 -7.12 -34.12 32.42
CA ASN A 148 -8.31 -34.51 31.67
C ASN A 148 -9.40 -35.00 32.64
N ALA A 149 -10.62 -34.47 32.49
CA ALA A 149 -11.77 -34.92 33.27
C ALA A 149 -12.48 -36.05 32.52
N THR A 150 -12.53 -37.23 33.14
CA THR A 150 -13.33 -38.37 32.67
C THR A 150 -14.49 -38.59 33.62
N ASP A 151 -15.53 -39.32 33.20
CA ASP A 151 -16.72 -39.62 34.03
C ASP A 151 -16.38 -40.37 35.34
N VAL A 152 -15.15 -40.88 35.49
CA VAL A 152 -14.64 -41.54 36.68
C VAL A 152 -13.64 -40.70 37.51
N GLY A 153 -13.26 -39.48 37.06
CA GLY A 153 -12.38 -38.58 37.82
C GLY A 153 -11.41 -37.74 36.96
N LEU A 154 -10.59 -36.94 37.65
CA LEU A 154 -9.51 -36.14 37.04
C LEU A 154 -8.25 -36.99 36.90
N GLU A 155 -7.86 -37.29 35.68
CA GLU A 155 -6.61 -38.01 35.38
C GLU A 155 -5.55 -37.03 34.88
N THR A 156 -4.31 -37.20 35.35
CA THR A 156 -3.17 -36.38 34.92
C THR A 156 -2.29 -37.17 33.96
N SER A 157 -2.14 -36.69 32.73
CA SER A 157 -1.19 -37.24 31.78
C SER A 157 0.04 -36.34 31.74
N ARG A 158 1.18 -36.88 32.19
CA ARG A 158 2.49 -36.20 32.18
C ARG A 158 3.20 -36.52 30.87
N ILE A 159 3.66 -35.49 30.17
CA ILE A 159 4.52 -35.65 28.99
C ILE A 159 5.86 -35.00 29.32
N THR A 160 6.88 -35.83 29.50
CA THR A 160 8.27 -35.41 29.60
C THR A 160 8.87 -35.42 28.21
N THR A 161 9.35 -34.26 27.73
CA THR A 161 10.09 -34.18 26.47
C THR A 161 11.58 -34.23 26.80
N CYS A 162 12.33 -35.11 26.14
CA CYS A 162 13.79 -35.19 26.20
C CYS A 162 14.43 -34.26 25.17
#